data_AF-A0A7G2IUT5-F1
#
_entry.id   AF-A0A7G2IUT5-F1
#
_cell.length_a   1.000
_cell.length_b   1.000
_cell.length_c   1.000
_cell.angle_alpha   90.00
_cell.angle_beta   90.00
_cell.angle_gamma   90.00
#
_symmetry.space_group_name_H-M   'P 1'
#
loop_
_entity.id
_entity.type
_entity.pdbx_description
1 polymer ?
#
loop_
_entity_poly.entity_id
_entity_poly.type
_entity_poly.pdbx_seq_one_letter_code
_entity_poly.pdbx_strand_id
1 'polypeptide(L)' 'MPQGISIFYLCNDAVIAPQFGDKRTDRNTHAILQELFIDREIIQLNIDGIAAGGGGIHCATQQQPR' A
#
# COMPACT_ATOMS: atom_id res chain seq x y z
N MET A 1 -14.40 2.23 9.51
CA MET A 1 -13.70 3.40 8.96
C MET A 1 -13.07 2.96 7.65
N PRO A 2 -13.22 3.67 6.52
CA PRO A 2 -12.64 3.20 5.27
C PRO A 2 -11.11 3.32 5.38
N GLN A 3 -10.41 2.19 5.48
CA GLN A 3 -8.95 2.14 5.53
C GLN A 3 -8.44 2.44 4.13
N GLY A 4 -8.30 3.74 3.86
CA GLY A 4 -8.03 4.28 2.53
C GLY A 4 -6.68 3.82 1.98
N ILE A 5 -6.63 3.76 0.66
CA ILE A 5 -5.45 3.54 -0.19
C ILE A 5 -4.26 4.45 0.20
N SER A 6 -4.50 5.54 0.94
CA SER A 6 -3.59 6.64 1.29
C SER A 6 -2.25 6.31 1.97
N ILE A 7 -1.94 5.06 2.30
CA ILE A 7 -0.70 4.68 3.00
C ILE A 7 0.25 3.82 2.16
N PHE A 8 0.05 3.71 0.83
CA PHE A 8 0.98 2.98 -0.04
C PHE A 8 2.31 3.73 -0.22
N TYR A 9 3.37 2.98 -0.55
CA TYR A 9 4.66 3.51 -0.94
C TYR A 9 4.93 3.21 -2.41
N LEU A 10 5.19 4.24 -3.21
CA LEU A 10 5.59 4.12 -4.62
C LEU A 10 7.12 4.12 -4.69
N CYS A 11 7.70 3.00 -5.11
CA CYS A 11 9.13 2.89 -5.40
C CYS A 11 9.37 2.77 -6.90
N ASN A 12 10.64 2.64 -7.30
CA ASN A 12 11.04 2.74 -8.71
C ASN A 12 10.22 1.83 -9.64
N ASP A 13 10.01 0.57 -9.26
CA ASP A 13 9.39 -0.46 -10.10
C ASP A 13 8.17 -1.12 -9.44
N ALA A 14 7.78 -0.71 -8.22
CA ALA A 14 6.67 -1.30 -7.49
C ALA A 14 5.86 -0.29 -6.67
N VAL A 15 4.66 -0.71 -6.28
CA VAL A 15 3.79 -0.04 -5.32
C VAL A 15 3.55 -0.98 -4.16
N ILE A 16 3.99 -0.59 -2.97
CA ILE A 16 3.78 -1.35 -1.74
C ILE A 16 2.51 -0.84 -1.06
N ALA A 17 1.47 -1.65 -1.04
CA ALA A 17 0.15 -1.29 -0.53
C ALA A 17 -0.18 -2.04 0.77
N PRO A 18 -1.01 -1.45 1.64
CA PRO A 18 -1.45 -2.13 2.86
C PRO A 18 -2.41 -3.28 2.55
N GLN A 19 -2.35 -4.31 3.39
CA GLN A 19 -3.30 -5.41 3.47
C GLN A 19 -3.81 -5.53 4.91
N PHE A 20 -5.12 -5.65 5.10
CA PHE A 20 -5.74 -5.75 6.44
C PHE A 20 -6.56 -7.02 6.63
N GLY A 21 -6.51 -7.95 5.68
CA GLY A 21 -7.21 -9.23 5.76
C GLY A 21 -8.68 -9.18 5.34
N ASP A 22 -9.22 -7.99 5.00
CA ASP A 22 -10.50 -7.86 4.31
C ASP A 22 -10.32 -8.17 2.83
N LYS A 23 -10.60 -9.42 2.45
CA LYS A 23 -10.45 -9.92 1.07
C LYS A 23 -11.12 -9.05 0.00
N ARG A 24 -12.24 -8.38 0.32
CA ARG A 24 -12.94 -7.53 -0.65
C ARG A 24 -12.20 -6.22 -0.81
N THR A 25 -11.86 -5.58 0.30
CA THR A 25 -11.15 -4.31 0.31
C THR A 25 -9.74 -4.46 -0.25
N ASP A 26 -8.99 -5.50 0.16
CA ASP A 26 -7.65 -5.80 -0.33
C ASP A 26 -7.65 -6.00 -1.86
N ARG A 27 -8.61 -6.76 -2.41
CA ARG A 27 -8.73 -6.98 -3.86
C ARG A 27 -9.08 -5.70 -4.61
N ASN A 28 -10.00 -4.91 -4.09
CA ASN A 28 -10.38 -3.63 -4.71
C ASN A 28 -9.20 -2.66 -4.72
N THR A 29 -8.44 -2.57 -3.63
CA THR A 29 -7.22 -1.75 -3.56
C THR A 29 -6.19 -2.19 -4.59
N HIS A 30 -5.95 -3.50 -4.71
CA HIS A 30 -5.03 -4.01 -5.74
C HIS A 30 -5.50 -3.64 -7.15
N ALA A 31 -6.77 -3.84 -7.48
CA ALA A 31 -7.30 -3.55 -8.82
C ALA A 31 -7.14 -2.06 -9.17
N ILE A 32 -7.51 -1.17 -8.24
CA ILE A 32 -7.37 0.28 -8.43
C ILE A 32 -5.90 0.67 -8.62
N LEU A 33 -4.99 0.14 -7.80
CA LEU A 33 -3.57 0.45 -7.91
C LEU A 33 -2.95 -0.08 -9.22
N GLN A 34 -3.38 -1.26 -9.67
CA GLN A 34 -2.92 -1.84 -10.93
C GLN A 34 -3.37 -1.01 -12.14
N GLU A 35 -4.59 -0.46 -12.10
CA GLU A 35 -5.09 0.45 -13.14
C GLU A 35 -4.33 1.79 -13.16
N LEU A 36 -3.92 2.29 -11.99
CA LEU A 36 -3.19 3.56 -11.86
C LEU A 36 -1.71 3.44 -12.20
N PHE A 37 -1.08 2.31 -11.91
CA PHE A 37 0.36 2.08 -12.07
C PHE A 37 0.63 0.86 -12.95
N ILE A 38 0.27 0.98 -14.23
CA ILE A 38 0.28 -0.14 -15.18
C ILE A 38 1.66 -0.80 -15.36
N ASP A 39 2.73 -0.02 -15.22
CA ASP A 39 4.12 -0.46 -15.37
C ASP A 39 4.80 -0.78 -14.04
N ARG A 40 4.03 -1.04 -12.97
CA ARG A 40 4.55 -1.30 -11.62
C ARG A 40 3.97 -2.57 -11.05
N GLU A 41 4.81 -3.29 -10.31
CA GLU A 41 4.37 -4.44 -9.53
C GLU A 41 3.60 -3.96 -8.28
N ILE A 42 2.38 -4.46 -8.08
CA ILE A 42 1.59 -4.15 -6.87
C ILE A 42 1.85 -5.23 -5.82
N ILE A 43 2.48 -4.85 -4.70
CA ILE A 43 2.81 -5.77 -3.61
C ILE A 43 1.98 -5.38 -2.39
N GLN A 44 1.07 -6.25 -1.95
CA GLN A 44 0.28 -6.03 -0.73
C GLN A 44 0.96 -6.70 0.47
N LEU A 45 1.13 -5.95 1.55
CA LEU A 45 1.74 -6.44 2.79
C LEU A 45 0.77 -6.29 3.96
N ASN A 46 0.65 -7.32 4.80
CA ASN A 46 -0.05 -7.17 6.07
C ASN A 46 0.71 -6.17 6.94
N ILE A 47 0.02 -5.11 7.37
CA ILE A 47 0.60 -4.04 8.20
C ILE A 47 -0.11 -3.86 9.54
N ASP A 48 -0.87 -4.86 10.01
CA ASP A 48 -1.65 -4.77 11.25
C ASP A 48 -0.77 -4.34 12.44
N GLY A 49 0.48 -4.82 12.51
CA GLY A 49 1.45 -4.44 13.53
C GLY A 49 1.93 -2.97 13.43
N ILE A 50 2.02 -2.41 12.23
CA ILE A 50 2.42 -1.00 11.99
C ILE A 50 1.22 -0.07 12.25
N ALA A 51 0.03 -0.48 11.79
CA ALA A 51 -1.22 0.23 12.00
C ALA A 51 -1.62 0.29 13.47
N ALA A 52 -1.34 -0.77 14.25
CA ALA A 52 -1.52 -0.78 15.70
C ALA A 52 -0.67 0.29 16.41
N GLY A 53 0.48 0.66 15.83
CA GLY A 53 1.33 1.76 16.31
C GLY A 53 0.89 3.16 15.86
N GLY A 54 -0.22 3.29 15.12
CA GLY A 54 -0.76 4.56 14.62
C GLY A 54 -0.19 5.04 13.28
N GLY A 55 0.57 4.21 12.56
CA GLY A 55 1.20 4.58 11.28
C GLY A 55 0.79 3.72 10.10
N GLY A 56 1.34 4.01 8.91
CA GLY A 56 1.21 3.20 7.69
C GLY A 56 2.54 3.06 6.95
N ILE A 57 2.58 2.33 5.83
CA ILE A 57 3.82 2.08 5.06
C ILE A 57 4.49 3.40 4.67
N HIS A 58 3.72 4.34 4.12
CA HIS A 58 4.20 5.68 3.78
C HIS A 58 4.88 6.40 4.97
N CYS A 59 4.34 6.28 6.19
CA CYS A 59 4.87 6.93 7.38
C CYS A 59 6.21 6.31 7.85
N ALA A 60 6.50 5.07 7.46
CA ALA A 60 7.70 4.33 7.86
C ALA A 60 8.82 4.40 6.80
N THR A 61 8.58 5.06 5.67
CA THR A 61 9.50 5.12 4.53
C THR A 61 9.84 6.56 4.15
N GLN A 62 11.11 6.82 3.81
CA GLN A 62 11.55 8.07 3.22
C GLN A 62 12.30 7.77 1.92
N GLN A 63 11.79 8.23 0.77
CA GLN A 63 12.50 8.09 -0.50
C GLN A 63 13.71 9.03 -0.55
N GLN A 64 14.85 8.54 -1.02
CA GLN A 64 16.01 9.36 -1.38
C GLN A 64 16.20 9.31 -2.90
N PRO A 65 16.04 10.44 -3.62
CA PRO A 65 16.34 10.51 -5.05
C PRO A 65 17.81 10.18 -5.34
N ARG A 66 18.09 9.75 -6.58
CA ARG A 66 19.45 9.63 -7.11
C ARG A 66 20.00 10.99 -7.48
#